data_AF-A0A8T4Z5J1-F1
#
_entry.id   AF-A0A8T4Z5J1-F1
#
_cell.length_a   1.000
_cell.length_b   1.000
_cell.length_c   1.000
_cell.angle_alpha   90.00
_cell.angle_beta   90.00
_cell.angle_gamma   90.00
#
_symmetry.space_group_name_H-M   'P 1'
#
loop_
_entity.id
_entity.type
_entity.pdbx_description
1 polymer ?
#
loop_
_entity_poly.entity_id
_entity_poly.type
_entity_poly.pdbx_seq_one_letter_code
_entity_poly.pdbx_strand_id
1 'polypeptide(L)'
;MSKTKLHEVIQYPLISEETVAMIERENKITFIVNPAADKRDVKRAVEELYEAEVESVNTLITPDGRKKAYVKFKPEYKAADLAVKLGIL
;
A
#
# COMPACT_ATOMS: atom_id res chain seq x y z
N MET A 1 -1.35 17.58 12.89
CA MET A 1 -1.50 16.37 12.05
C MET A 1 -2.45 16.71 10.93
N SER A 2 -1.95 16.77 9.70
CA SER A 2 -2.72 17.13 8.50
C SER A 2 -3.88 16.16 8.33
N LYS A 3 -5.13 16.66 8.34
CA LYS A 3 -6.30 15.86 7.91
C LYS A 3 -6.29 15.77 6.40
N THR A 4 -5.37 14.99 5.84
CA THR A 4 -5.39 14.63 4.42
C THR A 4 -6.59 13.71 4.21
N LYS A 5 -7.44 13.98 3.21
CA LYS A 5 -8.63 13.17 2.97
C LYS A 5 -8.19 11.76 2.56
N LEU A 6 -8.89 10.73 3.02
CA LEU A 6 -8.54 9.32 2.78
C LEU A 6 -8.33 8.98 1.29
N HIS A 7 -9.12 9.59 0.40
CA HIS A 7 -9.00 9.43 -1.05
C HIS A 7 -7.75 10.08 -1.66
N GLU A 8 -7.08 10.98 -0.96
CA GLU A 8 -5.84 11.62 -1.42
C GLU A 8 -4.59 10.90 -0.89
N VAL A 9 -4.75 9.88 -0.03
CA VAL A 9 -3.63 9.19 0.61
C VAL A 9 -2.97 8.21 -0.34
N ILE A 10 -3.74 7.33 -0.98
CA ILE A 10 -3.23 6.34 -1.94
C ILE A 10 -3.41 6.90 -3.35
N GLN A 11 -2.32 7.00 -4.11
CA GLN A 11 -2.38 7.46 -5.50
C GLN A 11 -2.59 6.28 -6.46
N TYR A 12 -1.71 5.28 -6.40
CA TYR A 12 -1.79 4.08 -7.23
C TYR A 12 -0.92 2.94 -6.69
N PRO A 13 -1.27 1.66 -6.96
CA PRO A 13 -0.37 0.54 -6.69
C PRO A 13 0.83 0.57 -7.62
N LEU A 14 2.03 0.32 -7.08
CA LEU A 14 3.24 0.23 -7.88
C LEU A 14 3.37 -1.20 -8.42
N ILE A 15 3.46 -1.32 -9.75
CA ILE A 15 3.59 -2.59 -10.46
C ILE A 15 4.99 -2.67 -11.06
N SER A 16 5.81 -3.57 -10.55
CA SER A 16 7.10 -4.01 -11.09
C SER A 16 7.32 -5.48 -10.74
N GLU A 17 8.29 -6.13 -11.40
CA GLU A 17 8.65 -7.53 -11.11
C GLU A 17 9.01 -7.73 -9.63
N GLU A 18 9.73 -6.76 -9.05
CA GLU A 18 10.08 -6.76 -7.63
C GLU A 18 8.83 -6.70 -6.74
N THR A 19 7.88 -5.80 -7.04
CA THR A 19 6.67 -5.68 -6.22
C THR A 19 5.76 -6.89 -6.35
N VAL A 20 5.71 -7.53 -7.53
CA VAL A 20 4.97 -8.78 -7.73
C VAL A 20 5.59 -9.90 -6.87
N ALA A 21 6.91 -10.02 -6.86
CA ALA A 21 7.59 -10.98 -5.97
C ALA A 21 7.30 -10.72 -4.48
N MET A 22 7.18 -9.46 -4.07
CA MET A 22 6.81 -9.10 -2.68
C MET A 22 5.36 -9.48 -2.32
N ILE A 23 4.43 -9.41 -3.28
CA ILE A 23 3.04 -9.83 -3.10
C ILE A 23 3.00 -11.32 -2.75
N GLU A 24 3.72 -12.14 -3.52
CA GLU A 24 3.73 -13.59 -3.36
C GLU A 24 4.51 -14.06 -2.13
N ARG A 25 5.70 -13.49 -1.89
CA ARG A 25 6.65 -14.00 -0.87
C ARG A 25 6.44 -13.38 0.50
N GLU A 26 5.97 -12.13 0.57
CA GLU A 26 5.97 -11.35 1.80
C GLU A 26 4.59 -10.87 2.23
N ASN A 27 3.54 -11.18 1.46
CA ASN A 27 2.18 -10.69 1.67
C ASN A 27 2.11 -9.15 1.71
N LYS A 28 2.87 -8.50 0.82
CA LYS A 28 3.00 -7.04 0.75
C LYS A 28 2.52 -6.48 -0.57
N ILE A 29 1.73 -5.41 -0.53
CA ILE A 29 1.45 -4.58 -1.70
C ILE A 29 2.20 -3.26 -1.56
N THR A 30 2.77 -2.80 -2.67
CA THR A 30 3.48 -1.53 -2.72
C THR A 30 2.60 -0.47 -3.36
N PHE A 31 2.48 0.68 -2.71
CA PHE A 31 1.68 1.81 -3.18
C PHE A 31 2.55 3.05 -3.32
N ILE A 32 2.23 3.90 -4.28
CA ILE A 32 2.64 5.30 -4.28
C ILE A 32 1.57 6.10 -3.54
N VAL A 33 2.01 6.87 -2.55
CA VAL A 33 1.15 7.59 -1.63
C VAL A 33 1.51 9.08 -1.62
N ASN A 34 0.59 9.90 -1.12
CA ASN A 34 0.84 11.32 -0.97
C ASN A 34 2.03 11.58 -0.01
N PRO A 35 3.01 12.42 -0.39
CA PRO A 35 4.14 12.79 0.47
C PRO A 35 3.74 13.26 1.87
N ALA A 36 2.61 13.95 1.98
CA ALA A 36 2.08 14.50 3.23
C ALA A 36 1.36 13.46 4.12
N ALA A 37 1.11 12.24 3.65
CA ALA A 37 0.38 11.22 4.40
C ALA A 37 1.29 10.50 5.41
N ASP A 38 0.84 10.36 6.66
CA ASP A 38 1.56 9.58 7.67
C ASP A 38 1.28 8.08 7.54
N LYS A 39 2.10 7.24 8.18
CA LYS A 39 1.89 5.78 8.19
C LYS A 39 0.50 5.37 8.68
N ARG A 40 -0.07 6.13 9.62
CA ARG A 40 -1.42 5.91 10.16
C ARG A 40 -2.51 6.23 9.13
N ASP A 41 -2.29 7.21 8.27
CA ASP A 41 -3.22 7.56 7.21
C ASP A 41 -3.21 6.50 6.12
N VAL A 42 -2.01 6.06 5.72
CA VAL A 42 -1.85 4.97 4.75
C VAL A 42 -2.52 3.70 5.26
N LYS A 43 -2.31 3.34 6.52
CA LYS A 43 -2.96 2.16 7.12
C LYS A 43 -4.48 2.24 7.00
N ARG A 44 -5.08 3.33 7.48
CA ARG A 44 -6.54 3.53 7.43
C ARG A 44 -7.08 3.54 6.00
N ALA A 45 -6.40 4.23 5.10
CA ALA A 45 -6.82 4.32 3.70
C ALA A 45 -6.81 2.94 3.03
N VAL A 46 -5.78 2.11 3.26
CA VAL A 46 -5.71 0.74 2.72
C VAL A 46 -6.82 -0.13 3.31
N GLU A 47 -7.01 -0.08 4.63
CA GLU A 47 -8.01 -0.89 5.33
C GLU A 47 -9.43 -0.56 4.85
N GLU A 48 -9.76 0.71 4.65
CA GLU A 48 -11.06 1.15 4.16
C GLU A 48 -11.27 0.90 2.66
N LEU A 49 -10.25 1.13 1.82
CA LEU A 49 -10.40 0.99 0.36
C LEU A 49 -10.43 -0.46 -0.11
N TYR A 50 -9.73 -1.36 0.60
CA TYR A 50 -9.55 -2.75 0.17
C TYR A 50 -10.17 -3.76 1.12
N GLU A 51 -10.89 -3.30 2.16
CA GLU A 51 -11.59 -4.13 3.15
C GLU A 51 -10.69 -5.24 3.72
N ALA A 52 -9.42 -4.89 4.00
CA ALA A 52 -8.39 -5.84 4.41
C ALA A 52 -7.56 -5.28 5.56
N GLU A 53 -7.24 -6.11 6.55
CA GLU A 53 -6.48 -5.65 7.72
C GLU A 53 -4.98 -5.59 7.47
N VAL A 54 -4.36 -4.49 7.89
CA VAL A 54 -2.93 -4.23 7.70
C VAL A 54 -2.15 -4.56 8.97
N GLU A 55 -1.13 -5.41 8.82
CA GLU A 55 -0.19 -5.76 9.88
C GLU A 55 0.79 -4.60 10.13
N SER A 56 1.46 -4.12 9.08
CA SER A 56 2.47 -3.07 9.18
C SER A 56 2.60 -2.24 7.91
N VAL A 57 3.01 -0.98 8.08
CA VAL A 57 3.26 -0.03 6.98
C VAL A 57 4.67 0.53 7.10
N ASN A 58 5.46 0.38 6.04
CA ASN A 58 6.77 1.00 5.89
C ASN A 58 6.73 1.99 4.74
N THR A 59 7.35 3.16 4.91
CA THR A 59 7.34 4.21 3.90
C THR A 59 8.75 4.71 3.64
N LEU A 60 9.07 5.00 2.37
CA LEU A 60 10.30 5.68 1.97
C LEU A 60 9.99 6.76 0.93
N ILE A 61 10.91 7.71 0.77
CA ILE A 61 10.86 8.67 -0.33
C ILE A 61 11.84 8.17 -1.39
N THR A 62 11.34 7.97 -2.60
CA THR A 62 12.15 7.57 -3.76
C THR A 62 13.01 8.75 -4.24
N PRO A 63 14.11 8.50 -4.98
CA PRO A 63 14.91 9.57 -5.59
C PRO A 63 14.11 10.52 -6.48
N ASP A 64 13.02 10.04 -7.09
CA ASP A 64 12.08 10.83 -7.89
C ASP A 64 11.15 11.74 -7.05
N GLY A 65 11.34 11.78 -5.73
CA GLY A 65 10.51 12.57 -4.80
C GLY A 65 9.14 11.97 -4.47
N ARG A 66 8.81 10.78 -5.00
CA ARG A 66 7.55 10.08 -4.71
C ARG A 66 7.64 9.30 -3.41
N LYS A 67 6.60 9.34 -2.58
CA LYS A 67 6.53 8.53 -1.36
C LYS A 67 6.00 7.15 -1.70
N LYS A 68 6.83 6.13 -1.44
CA LYS A 68 6.51 4.72 -1.62
C LYS A 68 6.13 4.11 -0.27
N ALA A 69 5.04 3.37 -0.22
CA ALA A 69 4.57 2.65 0.96
C ALA A 69 4.54 1.15 0.69
N TYR A 70 5.22 0.37 1.51
CA TYR A 70 5.11 -1.07 1.59
C TYR A 70 4.10 -1.42 2.67
N VAL A 71 3.03 -2.08 2.27
CA VAL A 71 1.92 -2.41 3.15
C VAL A 71 1.84 -3.91 3.27
N LYS A 72 2.12 -4.41 4.48
CA LYS A 72 2.02 -5.84 4.80
C LYS A 72 0.65 -6.13 5.39
N PHE A 73 -0.07 -7.04 4.77
CA PHE A 73 -1.39 -7.47 5.25
C PHE A 73 -1.24 -8.56 6.30
N LYS A 74 -2.22 -8.66 7.19
CA LYS A 74 -2.24 -9.76 8.16
C LYS A 74 -2.36 -11.11 7.44
N PRO A 75 -1.85 -12.21 8.01
CA PRO A 75 -1.85 -13.52 7.37
C PRO A 75 -3.22 -14.06 6.95
N GLU A 76 -4.31 -13.57 7.56
CA GLU A 76 -5.68 -13.90 7.21
C GLU A 76 -6.10 -13.36 5.83
N TYR A 77 -5.44 -12.30 5.35
CA TYR A 77 -5.69 -11.66 4.06
C TYR A 77 -4.52 -11.92 3.10
N LYS A 78 -4.80 -12.55 1.97
CA LYS A 78 -3.79 -12.79 0.92
C LYS A 78 -3.67 -11.57 0.01
N ALA A 79 -2.47 -10.98 -0.02
CA ALA A 79 -2.13 -9.88 -0.91
C ALA A 79 -2.30 -10.24 -2.39
N ALA A 80 -2.08 -11.50 -2.77
CA ALA A 80 -2.29 -11.98 -4.13
C ALA A 80 -3.76 -11.85 -4.59
N ASP A 81 -4.72 -12.23 -3.73
CA ASP A 81 -6.14 -12.14 -4.05
C ASP A 81 -6.59 -10.67 -4.18
N LEU A 82 -6.04 -9.78 -3.35
CA LEU A 82 -6.24 -8.34 -3.46
C LEU A 82 -5.61 -7.77 -4.73
N ALA A 83 -4.43 -8.25 -5.11
CA ALA A 83 -3.73 -7.81 -6.33
C ALA A 83 -4.50 -8.19 -7.60
N VAL A 84 -5.14 -9.36 -7.64
CA VAL A 84 -6.04 -9.77 -8.74
C VAL A 84 -7.26 -8.85 -8.81
N LYS A 85 -7.89 -8.53 -7.67
CA LYS A 85 -9.00 -7.55 -7.64
C LYS A 85 -8.58 -6.16 -8.13
N LEU A 86 -7.31 -5.81 -7.95
CA LEU A 86 -6.73 -4.54 -8.40
C LEU A 86 -6.26 -4.56 -9.87
N GLY A 87 -6.33 -5.71 -10.54
CA GLY A 87 -5.87 -5.87 -11.93
C GLY A 87 -4.34 -5.77 -12.08
N ILE A 88 -3.60 -6.08 -11.01
CA ILE A 88 -2.13 -6.10 -11.00
C ILE A 88 -1.59 -7.43 -11.56
N LEU A 89 -2.35 -8.51 -11.35
CA LEU A 89 -2.08 -9.90 -11.73
C LEU A 89 -3.16 -10.44 -12.65
#